data_AF-A0A176QC32-F1
#
_entry.id   AF-A0A176QC32-F1
#
_cell.length_a   1.000
_cell.length_b   1.000
_cell.length_c   1.000
_cell.angle_alpha   90.00
_cell.angle_beta   90.00
_cell.angle_gamma   90.00
#
_symmetry.space_group_name_H-M   'P 1'
#
loop_
_entity.id
_entity.type
_entity.pdbx_description
1 polymer ?
#
loop_
_entity_poly.entity_id
_entity_poly.type
_entity_poly.pdbx_seq_one_letter_code
_entity_poly.pdbx_strand_id
1 'polypeptide(L)' 'MSSHPVPGPPTPRPPGVPSPADIAPPGEGDAAVDAALAELDAADPADLDAVLSSAESVLATLQHRLRDIGD' A
#
# COMPACT_ATOMS: atom_id res chain seq x y z
N MET A 1 -41.83 -15.28 -3.39
CA MET A 1 -41.68 -14.11 -2.50
C MET A 1 -40.28 -14.17 -1.92
N SER A 2 -39.32 -13.44 -2.50
CA SER A 2 -37.92 -13.46 -2.06
C SER A 2 -37.70 -12.36 -1.02
N SER A 3 -37.46 -12.74 0.23
CA SER A 3 -37.09 -11.80 1.30
C SER A 3 -35.57 -11.71 1.37
N HIS A 4 -34.98 -10.64 0.82
CA HIS A 4 -33.59 -10.30 1.13
C HIS A 4 -33.53 -9.83 2.60
N PRO A 5 -32.60 -10.34 3.43
CA PRO A 5 -32.39 -9.78 4.77
C PRO A 5 -31.89 -8.34 4.62
N VAL A 6 -32.56 -7.42 5.31
CA VAL A 6 -32.10 -6.04 5.46
C VAL A 6 -30.76 -6.07 6.21
N PRO A 7 -29.69 -5.46 5.68
CA PRO A 7 -28.44 -5.32 6.42
C PRO A 7 -28.71 -4.65 7.77
N GLY A 8 -28.30 -5.30 8.86
CA GLY A 8 -28.42 -4.73 10.20
C GLY A 8 -27.66 -3.41 10.33
N PRO A 9 -27.98 -2.59 11.36
CA PRO A 9 -27.27 -1.34 11.60
C PRO A 9 -25.77 -1.60 11.75
N PRO A 10 -24.90 -0.72 11.20
CA PRO A 10 -23.47 -0.89 11.31
C PRO A 10 -23.08 -0.95 12.79
N THR A 11 -22.28 -1.95 13.15
CA THR A 11 -21.77 -2.12 14.50
C THR A 11 -20.92 -0.89 14.87
N PRO A 12 -21.04 -0.35 16.09
CA PRO A 12 -20.18 0.74 16.53
C PRO A 12 -18.71 0.34 16.38
N ARG A 13 -17.95 1.15 15.63
CA ARG A 13 -16.53 0.89 15.38
C ARG A 13 -15.75 1.01 16.70
N PRO A 14 -14.83 0.09 17.00
CA PRO A 14 -13.94 0.22 18.16
C PRO A 14 -13.10 1.51 18.05
N PRO A 15 -12.91 2.26 19.15
CA PRO A 15 -12.06 3.44 19.16
C PRO A 15 -10.62 3.05 18.76
N GLY A 16 -10.05 3.77 17.79
CA GLY A 16 -8.65 3.60 17.37
C GLY A 16 -8.44 2.81 16.06
N VAL A 17 -9.49 2.30 15.42
CA VAL A 17 -9.35 1.77 14.05
C VAL A 17 -9.47 2.93 13.07
N PRO A 18 -8.40 3.27 12.31
CA PRO A 18 -8.47 4.31 11.29
C PRO A 18 -9.56 3.95 10.28
N SER A 19 -10.43 4.91 9.99
CA SER A 19 -11.40 4.80 8.92
C SER A 19 -10.67 4.71 7.57
N PRO A 20 -11.22 4.02 6.57
CA PRO A 20 -10.75 4.17 5.19
C PRO A 20 -10.77 5.65 4.73
N ALA A 21 -11.61 6.47 5.36
CA ALA A 21 -11.68 7.91 5.15
C ALA A 21 -10.62 8.72 5.94
N ASP A 22 -9.94 8.10 6.92
CA ASP A 22 -8.80 8.69 7.65
C ASP A 22 -7.47 8.37 6.97
N ILE A 23 -7.47 7.47 5.98
CA ILE A 23 -6.36 7.34 5.05
C ILE A 23 -6.40 8.63 4.23
N ALA A 24 -5.49 9.56 4.55
CA ALA A 24 -5.29 10.73 3.72
C ALA A 24 -5.21 10.28 2.26
N PRO A 25 -5.84 11.00 1.30
CA PRO A 25 -5.53 10.77 -0.09
C PRO A 25 -4.00 10.79 -0.22
N PRO A 26 -3.36 9.90 -0.99
CA PRO A 26 -1.91 9.91 -1.13
C PRO A 26 -1.53 11.33 -1.55
N GLY A 27 -1.04 12.12 -0.59
CA GLY A 27 -0.54 13.45 -0.87
C GLY A 27 0.69 13.18 -1.71
N GLU A 28 0.64 13.56 -2.99
CA GLU A 28 1.57 13.18 -4.07
C GLU A 28 2.78 12.43 -3.52
N GLY A 29 2.59 11.12 -3.31
CA GLY A 29 3.68 10.24 -2.90
C GLY A 29 4.77 10.34 -3.94
N ASP A 30 5.99 9.95 -3.57
CA ASP A 30 7.02 9.85 -4.58
C ASP A 30 6.61 8.77 -5.59
N ALA A 31 6.19 9.20 -6.79
CA ALA A 31 5.64 8.30 -7.79
C ALA A 31 6.62 7.18 -8.20
N ALA A 32 7.93 7.42 -8.08
CA ALA A 32 8.93 6.39 -8.33
C ALA A 32 8.96 5.36 -7.19
N VAL A 33 8.85 5.82 -5.94
CA VAL A 33 8.73 4.93 -4.76
C VAL A 33 7.42 4.15 -4.80
N ASP A 34 6.31 4.79 -5.12
CA ASP A 34 5.00 4.15 -5.22
C ASP A 34 4.98 3.07 -6.31
N ALA A 35 5.58 3.36 -7.47
CA ALA A 35 5.71 2.39 -8.55
C ALA A 35 6.58 1.19 -8.14
N ALA A 36 7.73 1.43 -7.50
CA ALA A 36 8.62 0.36 -7.02
C ALA A 36 7.94 -0.52 -5.95
N LEU A 37 7.17 0.09 -5.04
CA LEU A 37 6.42 -0.66 -4.03
C LEU A 37 5.28 -1.48 -4.66
N ALA A 38 4.61 -0.96 -5.68
CA ALA A 38 3.60 -1.71 -6.41
C ALA A 38 4.20 -2.92 -7.17
N GLU A 39 5.40 -2.78 -7.73
CA GLU A 39 6.11 -3.90 -8.37
C GLU A 39 6.50 -4.99 -7.36
N LEU A 40 6.88 -4.61 -6.13
CA LEU A 40 7.16 -5.55 -5.06
C LEU A 40 5.90 -6.27 -4.57
N ASP A 41 4.77 -5.58 -4.44
CA ASP A 41 3.48 -6.18 -4.04
C ASP A 41 2.93 -7.12 -5.12
N ALA A 42 3.21 -6.84 -6.39
CA ALA A 42 2.81 -7.70 -7.52
C ALA A 42 3.72 -8.93 -7.72
N ALA A 43 4.87 -9.00 -7.05
CA ALA A 43 5.77 -10.15 -7.16
C ALA A 43 5.14 -11.40 -6.53
N ASP A 44 5.29 -12.56 -7.18
CA ASP A 44 4.82 -13.82 -6.62
C ASP A 44 5.63 -14.16 -5.36
N PRO A 45 5.00 -14.27 -4.17
CA PRO A 45 5.73 -14.58 -2.93
C PRO A 45 6.36 -15.97 -2.93
N ALA A 46 5.96 -16.87 -3.85
CA ALA A 46 6.60 -18.18 -4.02
C ALA A 46 7.90 -18.11 -4.87
N ASP A 47 8.09 -17.05 -5.64
CA ASP A 47 9.29 -16.79 -6.43
C ASP A 47 10.24 -15.86 -5.66
N LEU A 48 11.13 -16.47 -4.89
CA LEU A 48 12.06 -15.75 -4.03
C LEU A 48 13.01 -14.83 -4.82
N ASP A 49 13.39 -15.23 -6.04
CA ASP A 49 14.28 -14.46 -6.89
C ASP A 49 13.55 -13.22 -7.43
N ALA A 50 12.26 -13.36 -7.80
CA ALA A 50 11.43 -12.23 -8.21
C ALA A 50 11.22 -11.23 -7.06
N VAL A 51 10.90 -11.71 -5.85
CA VAL A 51 10.76 -10.84 -4.66
C VAL A 51 12.06 -10.12 -4.34
N LEU A 52 13.20 -10.82 -4.40
CA LEU A 52 14.50 -10.21 -4.14
C LEU A 52 14.82 -9.12 -5.16
N SER A 53 14.62 -9.40 -6.45
CA SER A 53 14.83 -8.41 -7.52
C SER A 53 13.96 -7.16 -7.34
N SER A 54 12.68 -7.32 -7.00
CA SER A 54 11.78 -6.19 -6.76
C SER A 54 12.18 -5.41 -5.49
N ALA A 55 12.62 -6.10 -4.43
CA ALA A 55 13.06 -5.45 -3.19
C ALA A 55 14.36 -4.64 -3.39
N GLU A 56 15.29 -5.13 -4.21
CA GLU A 56 16.50 -4.38 -4.60
C GLU A 56 16.17 -3.11 -5.38
N SER A 57 15.18 -3.17 -6.28
CA SER A 57 14.67 -2.01 -7.03
C SER A 57 14.08 -0.94 -6.09
N VAL A 58 13.28 -1.35 -5.10
CA VAL A 58 12.76 -0.46 -4.05
C VAL A 58 13.91 0.20 -3.27
N LEU A 59 14.89 -0.60 -2.83
CA LEU A 59 16.04 -0.09 -2.08
C LEU A 59 16.84 0.95 -2.88
N ALA A 60 17.12 0.68 -4.15
CA ALA A 60 17.83 1.60 -5.03
C ALA A 60 17.07 2.92 -5.21
N THR A 61 15.75 2.85 -5.39
CA THR A 61 14.86 4.02 -5.52
C THR A 61 14.89 4.88 -4.25
N LEU A 62 14.78 4.26 -3.08
CA LEU A 62 14.84 4.97 -1.79
C LEU A 62 16.22 5.60 -1.55
N GLN A 63 17.30 4.90 -1.87
CA GLN A 63 18.66 5.44 -1.75
C GLN A 63 18.88 6.65 -2.68
N HIS A 64 18.39 6.56 -3.92
CA HIS A 64 18.45 7.67 -4.87
C HIS A 64 17.73 8.90 -4.32
N ARG A 65 16.51 8.72 -3.79
CA ARG A 65 15.75 9.83 -3.21
C ARG A 65 16.31 10.39 -1.92
N LEU A 66 16.82 9.54 -1.04
CA LEU A 66 17.50 10.02 0.16
C LEU A 66 18.71 10.89 -0.19
N ARG A 67 19.45 10.50 -1.24
CA ARG A 67 20.56 11.31 -1.76
C ARG A 67 20.09 12.63 -2.37
N ASP A 68 19.02 12.61 -3.16
CA ASP A 68 18.42 13.80 -3.79
C ASP A 68 17.91 14.83 -2.75
N ILE A 69 17.41 14.37 -1.60
CA ILE A 69 16.97 15.24 -0.49
C ILE A 69 18.15 15.79 0.32
N GLY A 70 19.29 15.09 0.33
CA GLY A 70 20.48 15.47 1.09
C GLY A 70 21.43 16.43 0.38
N ASP A 71 21.19 16.73 -0.89
CA ASP A 71 21.90 17.73 -1.71
C ASP A 71 21.19 19.09 -1.62
#